data_AF-A0A962I4G5-F1
#
_entry.id   AF-A0A962I4G5-F1
#
_cell.length_a   1.000
_cell.length_b   1.000
_cell.length_c   1.000
_cell.angle_alpha   90.00
_cell.angle_beta   90.00
_cell.angle_gamma   90.00
#
_symmetry.space_group_name_H-M   'P 1'
#
loop_
_entity.id
_entity.type
_entity.pdbx_description
1 polymer ?
#
loop_
_entity_poly.entity_id
_entity_poly.type
_entity_poly.pdbx_seq_one_letter_code
_entity_poly.pdbx_strand_id
1 'polypeptide(L)'
;MREARTLKANYLRNLNFVEQPPLGDGHAEGVDGSLAVARNLSGPPRISGRVKIDRLVGRYRHRLATSSDVMQYGRKVMVAGTVTVRGGRLAIYSAVDENFWQMAALFVERPVRGEAAPDELLLKGWRRIDVEPGKPTPFTANLIAIAGDHLLLLHALDGEAAGIEIRLDQP
;
A
#
# COMPACT_ATOMS: atom_id res chain seq x y z
N MET A 1 -11.21 23.69 10.63
CA MET A 1 -11.52 23.62 9.17
C MET A 1 -10.34 24.03 8.30
N ARG A 2 -9.75 25.23 8.49
CA ARG A 2 -8.60 25.69 7.69
C ARG A 2 -7.37 24.78 7.83
N GLU A 3 -7.02 24.31 9.04
CA GLU A 3 -5.88 23.40 9.23
C GLU A 3 -6.07 22.07 8.46
N ALA A 4 -7.27 21.48 8.52
CA ALA A 4 -7.57 20.22 7.85
C ALA A 4 -7.44 20.31 6.32
N ARG A 5 -7.91 21.41 5.72
CA ARG A 5 -7.77 21.66 4.27
C ARG A 5 -6.31 21.85 3.86
N THR A 6 -5.52 22.59 4.65
CA THR A 6 -4.08 22.76 4.40
C THR A 6 -3.32 21.43 4.51
N LEU A 7 -3.63 20.61 5.52
CA LEU A 7 -3.04 19.28 5.68
C LEU A 7 -3.35 18.40 4.46
N LYS A 8 -4.62 18.32 4.03
CA LYS A 8 -5.01 17.57 2.84
C LYS A 8 -4.28 18.05 1.58
N ALA A 9 -4.20 19.37 1.36
CA ALA A 9 -3.52 19.94 0.19
C ALA A 9 -2.01 19.66 0.17
N ASN A 10 -1.35 19.70 1.33
CA ASN A 10 0.08 19.36 1.43
C ASN A 10 0.30 17.86 1.26
N TYR A 11 -0.58 17.04 1.81
CA TYR A 11 -0.54 15.59 1.65
C TYR A 11 -0.68 15.22 0.17
N LEU A 12 -1.70 15.72 -0.52
CA LEU A 12 -1.93 15.45 -1.95
C LEU A 12 -0.82 15.97 -2.88
N ARG A 13 -0.16 17.08 -2.54
CA ARG A 13 0.96 17.61 -3.36
C ARG A 13 2.20 16.72 -3.35
N ASN A 14 2.43 16.02 -2.24
CA ASN A 14 3.62 15.19 -2.04
C ASN A 14 3.37 13.71 -2.33
N LEU A 15 2.11 13.34 -2.56
CA LEU A 15 1.67 11.97 -2.75
C LEU A 15 1.22 11.85 -4.21
N ASN A 16 1.73 10.86 -4.94
CA ASN A 16 1.19 10.47 -6.24
C ASN A 16 -0.18 9.78 -6.01
N PHE A 17 -1.16 10.56 -5.56
CA PHE A 17 -2.48 10.09 -5.19
C PHE A 17 -3.30 9.82 -6.45
N VAL A 18 -4.01 8.71 -6.43
CA VAL A 18 -5.04 8.36 -7.40
C VAL A 18 -6.28 7.87 -6.67
N GLU A 19 -7.47 8.21 -7.17
CA GLU A 19 -8.72 7.78 -6.55
C GLU A 19 -8.90 6.26 -6.63
N GLN A 20 -8.56 5.67 -7.79
CA GLN A 20 -8.62 4.23 -8.01
C GLN A 20 -7.42 3.76 -8.85
N PRO A 21 -6.88 2.55 -8.56
CA PRO A 21 -5.96 1.89 -9.45
C PRO A 21 -6.71 1.50 -10.74
N PRO A 22 -5.99 1.27 -11.86
CA PRO A 22 -6.57 0.77 -13.09
C PRO A 22 -7.44 -0.47 -12.87
N LEU A 23 -8.53 -0.56 -13.65
CA LEU A 23 -9.44 -1.70 -13.65
C LEU A 23 -8.87 -2.87 -14.46
N GLY A 24 -9.46 -4.04 -14.26
CA GLY A 24 -9.00 -5.29 -14.86
C GLY A 24 -8.12 -6.09 -13.91
N ASP A 25 -8.12 -7.40 -14.13
CA ASP A 25 -7.25 -8.32 -13.41
C ASP A 25 -6.21 -8.88 -14.38
N GLY A 26 -5.01 -9.00 -13.85
CA GLY A 26 -3.85 -9.55 -14.52
C GLY A 26 -3.32 -10.77 -13.76
N HIS A 27 -2.17 -11.25 -14.19
CA HIS A 27 -1.57 -12.45 -13.63
C HIS A 27 -0.06 -12.32 -13.55
N ALA A 28 0.54 -13.14 -12.69
CA ALA A 28 1.96 -13.23 -12.48
C ALA A 28 2.45 -14.67 -12.77
N GLU A 29 3.61 -14.78 -13.40
CA GLU A 29 4.27 -16.04 -13.76
C GLU A 29 5.64 -16.09 -13.10
N GLY A 30 6.11 -17.31 -12.79
CA GLY A 30 7.40 -17.51 -12.13
C GLY A 30 7.48 -16.80 -10.78
N VAL A 31 6.38 -16.84 -10.00
CA VAL A 31 6.37 -16.28 -8.65
C VAL A 31 7.12 -17.21 -7.71
N ASP A 32 8.23 -16.72 -7.17
CA ASP A 32 9.07 -17.43 -6.21
C ASP A 32 9.42 -16.50 -5.04
N GLY A 33 9.79 -17.03 -3.89
CA GLY A 33 10.17 -16.22 -2.76
C GLY A 33 10.16 -16.93 -1.43
N SER A 34 10.74 -16.26 -0.44
CA SER A 34 10.68 -16.67 0.95
C SER A 34 10.26 -15.46 1.78
N LEU A 35 9.11 -15.57 2.42
CA LEU A 35 8.55 -14.57 3.30
C LEU A 35 8.51 -15.10 4.72
N ALA A 36 9.00 -14.30 5.66
CA ALA A 36 8.87 -14.55 7.09
C ALA A 36 7.76 -13.64 7.63
N VAL A 37 6.87 -14.21 8.44
CA VAL A 37 5.77 -13.47 9.08
C VAL A 37 5.89 -13.64 10.60
N ALA A 38 6.25 -12.55 11.29
CA ALA A 38 6.24 -12.51 12.74
C ALA A 38 4.91 -11.91 13.22
N ARG A 39 4.17 -12.67 14.03
CA ARG A 39 2.86 -12.27 14.58
C ARG A 39 2.98 -11.94 16.05
N ASN A 40 2.39 -10.82 16.45
CA ASN A 40 2.35 -10.37 17.84
C ASN A 40 0.89 -10.36 18.31
N LEU A 41 0.65 -10.61 19.60
CA LEU A 41 -0.70 -10.67 20.18
C LEU A 41 -1.47 -9.33 20.12
N SER A 42 -0.76 -8.20 20.08
CA SER A 42 -1.38 -6.86 20.17
C SER A 42 -1.21 -6.00 18.90
N GLY A 43 -0.29 -6.34 17.99
CA GLY A 43 0.10 -5.50 16.85
C GLY A 43 -0.19 -6.12 15.48
N PRO A 44 -0.09 -5.34 14.38
CA PRO A 44 -0.13 -5.89 13.03
C PRO A 44 1.03 -6.88 12.81
N PRO A 45 0.84 -7.92 11.97
CA PRO A 45 1.93 -8.82 11.61
C PRO A 45 3.07 -8.07 10.92
N ARG A 46 4.29 -8.52 11.17
CA ARG A 46 5.50 -8.02 10.51
C ARG A 46 5.89 -9.00 9.43
N ILE A 47 6.10 -8.49 8.22
CA ILE A 47 6.39 -9.30 7.03
C ILE A 47 7.73 -8.85 6.47
N SER A 48 8.66 -9.78 6.31
CA SER A 48 9.99 -9.53 5.74
C SER A 48 10.37 -10.65 4.77
N GLY A 49 11.39 -10.43 3.94
CA GLY A 49 11.91 -11.45 3.02
C GLY A 49 11.98 -10.97 1.58
N ARG A 50 11.91 -11.91 0.64
CA ARG A 50 12.09 -11.64 -0.79
C ARG A 50 11.00 -12.32 -1.61
N VAL A 51 10.50 -11.60 -2.60
CA VAL A 51 9.63 -12.09 -3.67
C VAL A 51 10.30 -11.81 -5.00
N LYS A 52 10.24 -12.79 -5.90
CA LYS A 52 10.57 -12.66 -7.31
C LYS A 52 9.34 -12.98 -8.14
N ILE A 53 9.16 -12.22 -9.21
CA ILE A 53 8.13 -12.48 -10.20
C ILE A 53 8.82 -12.35 -11.56
N ASP A 54 8.89 -13.46 -12.29
CA ASP A 54 9.55 -13.47 -13.61
C ASP A 54 8.79 -12.57 -14.60
N ARG A 55 7.45 -12.63 -14.59
CA ARG A 55 6.61 -11.83 -15.48
C ARG A 55 5.29 -11.46 -14.81
N LEU A 56 4.87 -10.21 -14.98
CA LEU A 56 3.59 -9.67 -14.55
C LEU A 56 2.90 -9.03 -15.76
N VAL A 57 1.65 -9.41 -16.00
CA VAL A 57 0.79 -8.77 -16.99
C VAL A 57 -0.39 -8.13 -16.28
N GLY A 58 -0.67 -6.86 -16.58
CA GLY A 58 -1.77 -6.12 -15.96
C GLY A 58 -1.64 -6.01 -14.43
N ARG A 59 -2.79 -5.95 -13.75
CA ARG A 59 -2.88 -5.68 -12.31
C ARG A 59 -2.98 -6.96 -11.51
N TYR A 60 -2.11 -7.14 -10.52
CA TYR A 60 -2.03 -8.36 -9.73
C TYR A 60 -1.98 -8.07 -8.23
N ARG A 61 -2.72 -8.87 -7.47
CA ARG A 61 -2.69 -8.85 -6.00
C ARG A 61 -1.77 -9.95 -5.53
N HIS A 62 -0.54 -9.59 -5.18
CA HIS A 62 0.41 -10.54 -4.64
C HIS A 62 0.19 -10.70 -3.13
N ARG A 63 -0.08 -11.93 -2.68
CA ARG A 63 -0.29 -12.22 -1.27
C ARG A 63 1.04 -12.34 -0.54
N LEU A 64 1.24 -11.49 0.46
CA LEU A 64 2.45 -11.48 1.28
C LEU A 64 2.31 -12.27 2.58
N ALA A 65 1.10 -12.31 3.14
CA ALA A 65 0.80 -13.08 4.33
C ALA A 65 -0.66 -13.52 4.33
N THR A 66 -0.94 -14.58 5.08
CA THR A 66 -2.29 -15.01 5.43
C THR A 66 -2.39 -15.10 6.95
N SER A 67 -3.55 -14.83 7.51
CA SER A 67 -3.87 -14.94 8.93
C SER A 67 -5.22 -15.63 9.10
N SER A 68 -5.24 -16.65 9.96
CA SER A 68 -6.47 -17.30 10.41
C SER A 68 -7.11 -16.62 11.61
N ASP A 69 -6.44 -15.59 12.16
CA ASP A 69 -6.93 -14.85 13.32
C ASP A 69 -7.91 -13.76 12.88
N VAL A 70 -9.19 -13.95 13.23
CA VAL A 70 -10.27 -13.01 12.92
C VAL A 70 -10.01 -11.64 13.55
N MET A 71 -9.29 -11.56 14.69
CA MET A 71 -8.93 -10.29 15.33
C MET A 71 -7.92 -9.47 14.52
N GLN A 72 -7.29 -10.08 13.53
CA GLN A 72 -6.39 -9.42 12.60
C GLN A 72 -7.10 -8.99 11.31
N TYR A 73 -8.36 -9.39 11.12
CA TYR A 73 -9.13 -8.99 9.94
C TYR A 73 -9.37 -7.48 9.99
N GLY A 74 -9.03 -6.79 8.90
CA GLY A 74 -9.15 -5.33 8.79
C GLY A 74 -8.05 -4.53 9.49
N ARG A 75 -7.04 -5.16 10.11
CA ARG A 75 -5.88 -4.41 10.63
C ARG A 75 -5.04 -3.89 9.47
N LYS A 76 -4.73 -2.59 9.50
CA LYS A 76 -3.80 -1.95 8.56
C LYS A 76 -2.39 -2.52 8.79
N VAL A 77 -1.85 -3.17 7.77
CA VAL A 77 -0.46 -3.68 7.77
C VAL A 77 0.33 -2.85 6.79
N MET A 78 1.45 -2.30 7.25
CA MET A 78 2.36 -1.52 6.43
C MET A 78 3.65 -2.30 6.25
N VAL A 79 4.16 -2.34 5.01
CA VAL A 79 5.47 -2.89 4.68
C VAL A 79 6.36 -1.81 4.10
N ALA A 80 7.65 -1.93 4.34
CA ALA A 80 8.69 -1.14 3.70
C ALA A 80 9.68 -2.10 3.00
N GLY A 81 10.33 -1.59 1.97
CA GLY A 81 11.29 -2.39 1.23
C GLY A 81 11.83 -1.68 0.00
N THR A 82 12.54 -2.45 -0.81
CA THR A 82 13.06 -2.04 -2.10
C THR A 82 12.50 -2.93 -3.18
N VAL A 83 12.09 -2.34 -4.29
CA VAL A 83 11.63 -3.05 -5.49
C VAL A 83 12.49 -2.71 -6.69
N THR A 84 12.77 -3.70 -7.52
CA THR A 84 13.39 -3.53 -8.84
C THR A 84 12.54 -4.24 -9.88
N VAL A 85 12.60 -3.76 -11.12
CA VAL A 85 12.06 -4.41 -12.31
C VAL A 85 13.12 -4.38 -13.39
N ARG A 86 13.28 -5.47 -14.16
CA ARG A 86 14.29 -5.53 -15.23
C ARG A 86 13.77 -4.94 -16.53
N GLY A 87 12.51 -5.19 -16.88
CA GLY A 87 11.90 -4.71 -18.12
C GLY A 87 10.44 -4.28 -17.91
N GLY A 88 10.01 -3.28 -18.67
CA GLY A 88 8.72 -2.61 -18.46
C GLY A 88 8.68 -1.78 -17.17
N ARG A 89 7.62 -1.00 -17.00
CA ARG A 89 7.39 -0.22 -15.77
C ARG A 89 6.40 -0.91 -14.85
N LEU A 90 6.68 -0.81 -13.55
CA LEU A 90 5.83 -1.36 -12.50
C LEU A 90 5.29 -0.23 -11.63
N ALA A 91 4.03 -0.34 -11.22
CA ALA A 91 3.45 0.47 -10.17
C ALA A 91 3.08 -0.38 -8.96
N ILE A 92 3.38 0.13 -7.77
CA ILE A 92 2.85 -0.37 -6.48
C ILE A 92 1.77 0.59 -6.02
N TYR A 93 0.62 0.05 -5.62
CA TYR A 93 -0.47 0.83 -5.06
C TYR A 93 -0.63 0.54 -3.57
N SER A 94 -0.49 1.58 -2.76
CA SER A 94 -0.71 1.56 -1.32
C SER A 94 -2.06 2.16 -1.00
N ALA A 95 -2.91 1.45 -0.28
CA ALA A 95 -4.20 1.98 0.15
C ALA A 95 -4.01 3.21 1.06
N VAL A 96 -4.84 4.23 0.84
CA VAL A 96 -4.91 5.45 1.64
C VAL A 96 -6.34 5.59 2.15
N ASP A 97 -6.48 5.68 3.46
CA ASP A 97 -7.74 5.92 4.16
C ASP A 97 -7.42 6.79 5.37
N GLU A 98 -7.42 8.11 5.13
CA GLU A 98 -7.02 9.15 6.06
C GLU A 98 -8.21 10.05 6.40
N ASN A 99 -8.31 10.40 7.68
CA ASN A 99 -9.34 11.30 8.20
C ASN A 99 -8.68 12.60 8.67
N PHE A 100 -8.57 13.58 7.78
CA PHE A 100 -7.93 14.86 8.08
C PHE A 100 -8.70 15.70 9.10
N TRP A 101 -10.00 15.45 9.28
CA TRP A 101 -10.80 16.06 10.34
C TRP A 101 -10.34 15.61 11.72
N GLN A 102 -10.16 14.31 11.91
CA GLN A 102 -9.60 13.77 13.16
C GLN A 102 -8.14 14.15 13.36
N MET A 103 -7.33 14.17 12.30
CA MET A 103 -5.94 14.60 12.41
C MET A 103 -5.82 16.07 12.82
N ALA A 104 -6.62 16.96 12.22
CA ALA A 104 -6.63 18.37 12.57
C ALA A 104 -7.10 18.62 14.02
N ALA A 105 -7.98 17.76 14.55
CA ALA A 105 -8.43 17.81 15.93
C ALA A 105 -7.29 17.68 16.95
N LEU A 106 -6.14 17.08 16.58
CA LEU A 106 -4.95 16.98 17.42
C LEU A 106 -4.18 18.30 17.57
N PHE A 107 -4.41 19.26 16.67
CA PHE A 107 -3.67 20.53 16.60
C PHE A 107 -4.50 21.73 17.10
N VAL A 108 -5.71 21.49 17.62
CA VAL A 108 -6.60 22.53 18.15
C VAL A 108 -6.86 22.30 19.63
N GLU A 109 -6.87 23.37 20.43
CA GLU A 109 -7.05 23.29 21.88
C GLU A 109 -8.45 22.79 22.30
N ARG A 110 -9.46 22.99 21.44
CA ARG A 110 -10.84 22.55 21.66
C ARG A 110 -11.38 21.82 20.44
N PRO A 111 -11.11 20.52 20.28
CA PRO A 111 -11.66 19.74 19.18
C PRO A 111 -13.17 19.56 19.36
N VAL A 112 -13.93 19.73 18.28
CA VAL A 112 -15.37 19.44 18.27
C VAL A 112 -15.53 17.91 18.30
N ARG A 113 -15.94 17.37 19.45
CA ARG A 113 -16.12 15.93 19.66
C ARG A 113 -17.52 15.51 19.20
N GLY A 114 -17.61 14.41 18.43
CA GLY A 114 -18.89 13.79 18.06
C GLY A 114 -19.50 14.24 16.73
N GLU A 115 -18.90 15.21 16.04
CA GLU A 115 -19.30 15.56 14.68
C GLU A 115 -18.69 14.59 13.65
N ALA A 116 -19.52 14.14 12.71
CA ALA A 116 -19.06 13.37 11.57
C ALA A 116 -18.07 14.21 10.74
N ALA A 117 -16.98 13.58 10.29
CA ALA A 117 -16.02 14.24 9.42
C ALA A 117 -16.71 14.62 8.10
N PRO A 118 -16.59 15.87 7.63
CA PRO A 118 -17.03 16.25 6.30
C PRO A 118 -16.36 15.35 5.24
N ASP A 119 -17.11 14.90 4.23
CA ASP A 119 -16.60 13.99 3.19
C ASP A 119 -15.36 14.56 2.47
N GLU A 120 -15.30 15.88 2.29
CA GLU A 120 -14.15 16.58 1.69
C GLU A 120 -12.86 16.47 2.52
N LEU A 121 -12.94 16.06 3.78
CA LEU A 121 -11.80 15.84 4.69
C LEU A 121 -11.49 14.36 4.91
N LEU A 122 -12.28 13.47 4.33
CA LEU A 122 -11.95 12.07 4.17
C LEU A 122 -11.15 11.91 2.89
N LEU A 123 -10.06 11.16 2.95
CA LEU A 123 -9.28 10.80 1.78
C LEU A 123 -9.21 9.29 1.67
N LYS A 124 -9.95 8.78 0.70
CA LYS A 124 -9.98 7.36 0.34
C LYS A 124 -9.46 7.22 -1.08
N GLY A 125 -8.46 6.38 -1.26
CA GLY A 125 -7.86 6.13 -2.56
C GLY A 125 -6.53 5.43 -2.41
N TRP A 126 -5.58 5.78 -3.26
CA TRP A 126 -4.33 5.05 -3.37
C TRP A 126 -3.15 5.98 -3.59
N ARG A 127 -2.03 5.64 -2.97
CA ARG A 127 -0.73 6.17 -3.36
C ARG A 127 -0.12 5.25 -4.41
N ARG A 128 0.20 5.80 -5.58
CA ARG A 128 0.92 5.12 -6.65
C ARG A 128 2.43 5.35 -6.49
N ILE A 129 3.21 4.28 -6.60
CA ILE A 129 4.66 4.32 -6.50
C ILE A 129 5.20 3.69 -7.79
N ASP A 130 5.83 4.52 -8.62
CA ASP A 130 6.34 4.08 -9.93
C ASP A 130 7.77 3.56 -9.80
N VAL A 131 8.01 2.44 -10.45
CA VAL A 131 9.28 1.72 -10.45
C VAL A 131 9.72 1.61 -11.90
N GLU A 132 10.77 2.37 -12.22
CA GLU A 132 11.38 2.38 -13.54
C GLU A 132 12.32 1.17 -13.70
N PRO A 133 12.47 0.63 -14.93
CA PRO A 133 13.34 -0.50 -15.19
C PRO A 133 14.80 -0.20 -14.85
N GLY A 134 15.46 -1.17 -14.22
CA GLY A 134 16.86 -1.10 -13.82
C GLY A 134 17.13 -0.22 -12.59
N LYS A 135 16.13 0.47 -12.03
CA LYS A 135 16.31 1.36 -10.87
C LYS A 135 15.70 0.77 -9.59
N PRO A 136 16.53 0.38 -8.61
CA PRO A 136 16.04 0.07 -7.27
C PRO A 136 15.27 1.25 -6.70
N THR A 137 14.02 1.00 -6.32
CA THR A 137 13.11 2.02 -5.82
C THR A 137 12.66 1.63 -4.41
N PRO A 138 12.97 2.44 -3.39
CA PRO A 138 12.43 2.21 -2.05
C PRO A 138 10.93 2.48 -2.06
N PHE A 139 10.18 1.70 -1.30
CA PHE A 139 8.75 1.88 -1.18
C PHE A 139 8.27 1.61 0.24
N THR A 140 7.11 2.16 0.55
CA THR A 140 6.31 1.80 1.71
C THR A 140 4.89 1.61 1.23
N ALA A 141 4.19 0.57 1.68
CA ALA A 141 2.83 0.32 1.24
C ALA A 141 1.96 -0.24 2.36
N ASN A 142 0.75 0.32 2.49
CA ASN A 142 -0.33 -0.30 3.22
C ASN A 142 -0.90 -1.44 2.37
N LEU A 143 -0.92 -2.63 2.95
CA LEU A 143 -1.45 -3.83 2.33
C LEU A 143 -2.98 -3.83 2.38
N ILE A 144 -3.58 -4.45 1.38
CA ILE A 144 -5.02 -4.70 1.34
C ILE A 144 -5.29 -5.92 2.23
N ALA A 145 -6.16 -5.76 3.22
CA ALA A 145 -6.61 -6.86 4.09
C ALA A 145 -7.95 -7.41 3.59
N ILE A 146 -7.99 -8.65 3.12
CA ILE A 146 -9.21 -9.32 2.64
C ILE A 146 -9.25 -10.74 3.21
N ALA A 147 -10.29 -11.08 3.98
CA ALA A 147 -10.50 -12.43 4.51
C ALA A 147 -9.25 -13.06 5.18
N GLY A 148 -8.47 -12.25 5.89
CA GLY A 148 -7.23 -12.68 6.56
C GLY A 148 -5.97 -12.64 5.70
N ASP A 149 -6.09 -12.42 4.38
CA ASP A 149 -4.94 -12.23 3.50
C ASP A 149 -4.48 -10.77 3.50
N HIS A 150 -3.17 -10.58 3.48
CA HIS A 150 -2.50 -9.29 3.32
C HIS A 150 -1.84 -9.22 1.95
N LEU A 151 -2.42 -8.39 1.07
CA LEU A 151 -2.10 -8.34 -0.35
C LEU A 151 -1.40 -7.04 -0.71
N LEU A 152 -0.34 -7.14 -1.51
CA LEU A 152 0.32 -6.02 -2.17
C LEU A 152 -0.23 -5.87 -3.59
N LEU A 153 -0.67 -4.67 -3.96
CA LEU A 153 -1.21 -4.40 -5.29
C LEU A 153 -0.11 -3.93 -6.24
N LEU A 154 0.12 -4.72 -7.29
CA LEU A 154 1.10 -4.50 -8.34
C LEU A 154 0.40 -4.26 -9.68
N HIS A 155 1.02 -3.48 -10.57
CA HIS A 155 0.51 -3.25 -11.91
C HIS A 155 1.63 -3.03 -12.91
N ALA A 156 1.64 -3.78 -14.01
CA ALA A 156 2.48 -3.50 -15.16
C ALA A 156 1.92 -2.34 -15.97
N LEU A 157 2.56 -1.17 -15.92
CA LEU A 157 2.04 0.07 -16.52
C LEU A 157 2.05 0.05 -18.05
N ASP A 158 2.96 -0.71 -18.65
CA ASP A 158 3.13 -0.86 -20.10
C ASP A 158 2.48 -2.14 -20.64
N GLY A 159 1.55 -2.72 -19.87
CA GLY A 159 0.93 -4.02 -20.16
C GLY A 159 1.72 -5.21 -19.62
N GLU A 160 3.05 -5.15 -19.63
CA GLU A 160 3.95 -6.17 -19.07
C GLU A 160 5.11 -5.57 -18.26
N ALA A 161 5.47 -6.25 -17.17
CA ALA A 161 6.67 -5.98 -16.37
C ALA A 161 7.39 -7.30 -16.07
N ALA A 162 8.71 -7.35 -16.25
CA ALA A 162 9.51 -8.57 -16.19
C ALA A 162 10.69 -8.47 -15.23
N GLY A 163 11.06 -9.60 -14.62
CA GLY A 163 12.16 -9.72 -13.68
C GLY A 163 11.98 -8.82 -12.46
N ILE A 164 10.80 -8.85 -11.86
CA ILE A 164 10.46 -8.05 -10.68
C ILE A 164 11.07 -8.73 -9.46
N GLU A 165 11.74 -7.95 -8.62
CA GLU A 165 12.25 -8.39 -7.34
C GLU A 165 11.83 -7.41 -6.26
N ILE A 166 11.17 -7.92 -5.23
CA ILE A 166 10.73 -7.17 -4.07
C ILE A 166 11.46 -7.72 -2.86
N ARG A 167 12.20 -6.86 -2.17
CA ARG A 167 12.83 -7.16 -0.89
C ARG A 167 12.15 -6.34 0.19
N LEU A 168 11.52 -7.02 1.13
CA LEU A 168 10.88 -6.42 2.29
C LEU A 168 11.90 -6.31 3.41
N ASP A 169 11.98 -5.12 4.01
CA ASP A 169 12.92 -4.84 5.07
C ASP A 169 12.64 -5.72 6.29
N GLN A 170 13.70 -6.03 7.03
CA GLN A 170 13.54 -6.60 8.37
C GLN A 170 13.00 -5.51 9.30
N PRO A 171 12.18 -5.90 10.30
CA PRO A 171 11.67 -4.96 11.28
C PRO A 171 12.76 -4.31 12.12
#